data_AF-A0A5K0ZSH4-F1
#
_entry.id   AF-A0A5K0ZSH4-F1
#
_cell.length_a   1.000
_cell.length_b   1.000
_cell.length_c   1.000
_cell.angle_alpha   90.00
_cell.angle_beta   90.00
_cell.angle_gamma   90.00
#
_symmetry.space_group_name_H-M   'P 1'
#
loop_
_entity.id
_entity.type
_entity.pdbx_description
1 polymer ?
#
loop_
_entity_poly.entity_id
_entity_poly.type
_entity_poly.pdbx_seq_one_letter_code
_entity_poly.pdbx_strand_id
1 'polypeptide(L)' 'FFPTEESLRTEKLNQEATTILQDITRQRMKEMEIDDARSGDLLTLLLEAYMIDNDPNEPESFKKVGISMDEVVEECK' A
#
# COMPACT_ATOMS: atom_id res chain seq x y z
N PHE A 1 13.34 0.35 24.04
CA PHE A 1 12.38 -0.76 24.22
C PHE A 1 13.16 -1.98 24.64
N PHE A 2 12.71 -2.76 25.63
CA PHE A 2 13.38 -4.00 26.01
C PHE A 2 12.74 -5.17 25.26
N PRO A 3 13.54 -6.07 24.64
CA PRO A 3 12.99 -7.23 23.97
C PRO A 3 12.39 -8.18 25.01
N THR A 4 11.06 -8.26 25.01
CA THR A 4 10.28 -9.25 25.76
C THR A 4 9.69 -10.28 24.78
N GLU A 5 9.29 -11.44 25.28
CA GLU A 5 8.61 -12.44 24.44
C GLU A 5 7.37 -11.85 23.74
N GLU A 6 6.63 -10.99 24.45
CA GLU A 6 5.49 -10.27 23.90
C GLU A 6 5.89 -9.29 22.80
N SER A 7 6.93 -8.47 23.02
CA SER A 7 7.36 -7.50 21.99
C SER A 7 7.86 -8.20 20.73
N LEU A 8 8.60 -9.30 20.89
CA LEU A 8 9.11 -10.10 19.78
C LEU A 8 7.97 -10.78 19.02
N ARG A 9 6.95 -11.27 19.73
CA ARG A 9 5.76 -11.86 19.10
C ARG A 9 4.99 -10.82 18.28
N THR A 10 4.76 -9.63 18.86
CA THR A 10 4.06 -8.54 18.17
C THR A 10 4.83 -8.08 16.94
N GLU A 11 6.16 -7.96 17.04
CA GLU A 11 7.01 -7.62 15.90
C GLU A 11 6.90 -8.66 14.78
N LYS A 12 6.97 -9.96 15.12
CA LYS A 12 6.84 -11.05 14.15
C LYS A 12 5.47 -11.02 13.45
N LEU A 13 4.39 -10.83 14.21
CA LEU A 13 3.04 -10.75 13.64
C LEU A 13 2.89 -9.53 12.71
N ASN A 14 3.45 -8.38 13.10
CA ASN A 14 3.45 -7.19 12.26
C ASN A 14 4.23 -7.41 10.96
N GLN A 15 5.39 -8.09 11.02
CA GLN A 15 6.17 -8.43 9.82
C GLN A 15 5.36 -9.35 8.90
N GLU A 16 4.74 -10.40 9.43
CA GLU A 16 3.90 -11.33 8.66
C GLU A 16 2.71 -10.60 8.01
N ALA A 17 1.99 -9.77 8.77
CA ALA A 17 0.88 -8.97 8.25
C ALA A 17 1.34 -8.01 7.14
N THR A 18 2.49 -7.35 7.32
CA THR A 18 3.08 -6.46 6.31
C THR A 18 3.38 -7.22 5.02
N THR A 19 3.99 -8.40 5.11
CA THR A 19 4.29 -9.22 3.93
C THR A 19 3.02 -9.63 3.19
N ILE A 20 1.99 -10.08 3.91
CA ILE A 20 0.71 -10.47 3.31
C ILE A 20 0.06 -9.27 2.59
N LEU A 21 0.03 -8.10 3.23
CA LEU A 21 -0.54 -6.90 2.65
C LEU A 21 0.23 -6.44 1.42
N GLN A 22 1.56 -6.46 1.44
CA GLN A 22 2.39 -6.14 0.28
C GLN A 22 2.10 -7.07 -0.92
N ASP A 23 1.91 -8.36 -0.67
CA ASP A 23 1.57 -9.32 -1.73
C ASP A 23 0.16 -9.09 -2.29
N ILE A 24 -0.82 -8.81 -1.42
CA ILE A 24 -2.19 -8.44 -1.84
C ILE A 24 -2.17 -7.16 -2.68
N THR A 25 -1.46 -6.13 -2.23
CA THR A 25 -1.32 -4.85 -2.94
C THR A 25 -0.69 -5.05 -4.31
N ARG A 26 0.42 -5.80 -4.40
CA ARG A 26 1.07 -6.11 -5.68
C ARG A 26 0.16 -6.88 -6.62
N GLN A 27 -0.58 -7.85 -6.11
CA GLN A 27 -1.53 -8.61 -6.91
C GLN A 27 -2.64 -7.71 -7.45
N ARG A 28 -3.20 -6.85 -6.60
CA ARG A 28 -4.27 -5.92 -6.99
C ARG A 28 -3.80 -4.91 -8.03
N MET A 29 -2.59 -4.37 -7.91
CA MET A 29 -2.03 -3.47 -8.93
C MET A 29 -2.00 -4.12 -10.33
N LYS A 30 -1.56 -5.38 -10.42
CA LYS A 30 -1.54 -6.11 -11.69
C LYS A 30 -2.95 -6.33 -12.26
N GLU A 31 -3.93 -6.57 -11.39
CA GLU A 31 -5.33 -6.73 -11.80
C GLU A 31 -5.90 -5.40 -12.33
N MET A 32 -5.53 -4.27 -11.72
CA MET A 32 -5.95 -2.93 -12.15
C MET A 32 -5.35 -2.52 -13.50
N GLU A 33 -4.16 -2.99 -13.87
CA GLU A 33 -3.57 -2.76 -15.19
C GLU A 33 -4.38 -3.40 -16.33
N ILE A 34 -5.18 -4.43 -16.04
CA ILE A 34 -5.95 -5.20 -17.03
C ILE A 34 -7.40 -4.65 -17.14
N ASP A 35 -7.67 -3.47 -16.57
CA ASP A 35 -8.93 -2.68 -16.64
C ASP A 35 -10.18 -3.34 -16.04
N ASP A 36 -10.07 -4.53 -15.43
CA ASP A 36 -11.22 -5.30 -14.90
C ASP A 36 -11.43 -5.17 -13.38
N ALA A 37 -10.60 -4.37 -12.68
CA ALA A 37 -10.52 -4.38 -11.21
C ALA A 37 -10.63 -3.01 -10.53
N ARG A 38 -11.27 -2.02 -11.15
CA ARG A 38 -11.63 -0.76 -10.46
C ARG A 38 -12.81 -0.97 -9.52
N SER A 39 -12.56 -1.68 -8.42
CA SER A 39 -13.50 -1.79 -7.31
C SER A 39 -13.37 -0.56 -6.42
N GLY A 40 -14.47 0.00 -5.90
CA GLY A 40 -14.42 1.17 -5.01
C GLY A 40 -13.96 0.88 -3.57
N ASP A 41 -13.10 -0.12 -3.37
CA ASP A 41 -12.57 -0.44 -2.04
C ASP A 41 -11.39 0.46 -1.66
N LEU A 42 -11.09 0.51 -0.35
CA LEU A 42 -10.05 1.39 0.19
C LEU A 42 -8.69 1.15 -0.48
N LEU A 43 -8.33 -0.11 -0.73
CA LEU A 43 -7.04 -0.45 -1.34
C LEU A 43 -6.96 0.08 -2.77
N THR A 44 -8.02 -0.11 -3.56
CA THR A 44 -8.07 0.44 -4.92
C THR A 44 -7.98 1.95 -4.92
N LEU A 45 -8.69 2.65 -4.02
CA LEU A 45 -8.62 4.12 -3.90
C LEU A 45 -7.21 4.61 -3.54
N LEU A 46 -6.55 3.94 -2.59
CA LEU A 46 -5.18 4.27 -2.19
C LEU A 46 -4.17 3.99 -3.31
N LEU A 47 -4.37 2.91 -4.08
CA LEU A 47 -3.52 2.59 -5.23
C LEU A 47 -3.73 3.55 -6.40
N GLU A 48 -4.95 4.00 -6.66
CA GLU A 48 -5.23 5.04 -7.64
C GLU A 48 -4.49 6.34 -7.28
N ALA A 49 -4.55 6.77 -6.01
CA ALA A 49 -3.78 7.91 -5.53
C ALA A 49 -2.27 7.70 -5.72
N TYR A 50 -1.74 6.55 -5.29
CA TYR A 50 -0.33 6.19 -5.49
C TYR A 50 0.09 6.26 -6.96
N MET A 51 -0.71 5.71 -7.89
CA MET A 51 -0.38 5.68 -9.32
C MET A 51 -0.41 7.06 -9.95
N ILE A 52 -1.37 7.91 -9.59
CA ILE A 52 -1.46 9.30 -10.07
C ILE A 52 -0.22 10.09 -9.65
N ASP A 53 0.21 9.95 -8.40
CA ASP A 53 1.36 10.69 -7.87
C ASP A 53 2.71 10.23 -8.45
N ASN A 54 2.77 8.99 -8.93
CA ASN A 54 3.96 8.38 -9.54
C ASN A 54 3.94 8.38 -11.09
N ASP A 55 2.90 8.94 -11.74
CA ASP A 55 2.86 9.06 -13.20
C ASP A 55 3.90 10.07 -13.71
N PRO A 56 4.84 9.67 -14.58
CA PRO A 56 5.87 10.56 -15.13
C PRO A 56 5.33 11.63 -16.08
N ASN A 57 4.07 11.53 -16.53
CA ASN A 57 3.43 12.47 -17.45
C ASN A 57 2.58 13.54 -16.73
N GLU A 58 2.30 13.36 -15.44
CA GLU A 58 1.52 14.31 -14.65
C GLU A 58 2.38 15.53 -14.26
N PRO A 59 1.84 16.77 -14.32
CA PRO A 59 2.59 17.96 -13.95
C PRO A 59 3.00 17.90 -12.48
N GLU A 60 4.24 18.29 -12.14
CA GLU A 60 4.72 18.36 -10.74
C GLU A 60 3.83 19.20 -9.83
N SER A 61 2.97 20.06 -10.37
CA SER A 61 1.98 20.83 -9.61
C SER A 61 0.86 19.99 -8.98
N PHE A 62 0.59 18.79 -9.51
CA PHE A 62 -0.39 17.84 -8.97
C PHE A 62 0.22 16.85 -7.95
N LYS A 63 1.55 16.77 -7.87
CA LYS A 63 2.34 15.94 -6.93
C LYS A 63 2.27 16.38 -5.46
N LYS A 64 1.14 16.94 -5.02
CA LYS A 64 1.07 17.73 -3.78
C LYS A 64 0.81 16.93 -2.50
N VAL A 65 0.42 15.66 -2.56
CA VAL A 65 0.37 14.76 -1.39
C VAL A 65 0.59 13.32 -1.89
N GLY A 66 1.81 13.03 -2.34
CA GLY A 66 2.18 11.69 -2.78
C GLY A 66 2.06 10.68 -1.66
N ILE A 67 1.09 9.76 -1.72
CA ILE A 67 1.08 8.60 -0.82
C ILE A 67 2.14 7.60 -1.28
N SER A 68 3.00 7.16 -0.37
CA SER A 68 4.00 6.12 -0.63
C SER A 68 3.38 4.72 -0.52
N MET A 69 4.04 3.72 -1.12
CA MET A 69 3.58 2.33 -1.03
C MET A 69 3.54 1.83 0.43
N ASP A 70 4.48 2.29 1.26
CA ASP A 70 4.49 1.94 2.68
C ASP A 70 3.29 2.53 3.41
N GLU A 71 2.89 3.78 3.10
CA GLU A 71 1.67 4.39 3.64
C GLU A 71 0.41 3.66 3.18
N VAL A 72 0.36 3.18 1.92
CA VAL A 72 -0.76 2.33 1.45
C VAL A 72 -0.87 1.06 2.28
N VAL A 73 0.26 0.42 2.61
CA VAL A 73 0.28 -0.79 3.42
C VAL A 73 -0.10 -0.51 4.88
N GLU A 74 0.39 0.58 5.48
CA GLU A 74 0.03 0.95 6.85
C GLU A 74 -1.46 1.29 7.00
N GLU A 75 -2.07 2.00 6.06
CA GLU A 75 -3.51 2.33 6.10
C GLU A 75 -4.41 1.09 5.90
N CYS A 76 -3.86 -0.01 5.41
CA CYS A 76 -4.57 -1.28 5.23
C CYS A 76 -4.32 -2.32 6.34
N LYS A 77 -3.54 -1.99 7.38
CA LYS A 77 -3.31 -2.85 8.56
C LYS A 77 -4.43 -2.74 9.58
#